data_AF-A0A662C9S8-F1
#
_entry.id   AF-A0A662C9S8-F1
#
_cell.length_a   1.000
_cell.length_b   1.000
_cell.length_c   1.000
_cell.angle_alpha   90.00
_cell.angle_beta   90.00
_cell.angle_gamma   90.00
#
_symmetry.space_group_name_H-M   'P 1'
#
loop_
_entity.id
_entity.type
_entity.pdbx_description
1 polymer ?
#
loop_
_entity_poly.entity_id
_entity_poly.type
_entity_poly.pdbx_seq_one_letter_code
_entity_poly.pdbx_strand_id
1 'polypeptide(L)'
;MRGKDLSHYLSLGIGSDHETVEFDEGREKLQKGLFIYLREGSSAKNLRGLLPLLRPFNADRFGFATDDLSPRDLAEGHIDLILRKAVALGLDPLLALKVACRNPFVHFRLPARGAVAPGYKADLVFLKDLASFEVKGVIKGGRWAYKDGEYLLPFPGISPPKESPFAVPSAEVLRRKMEVRPKGRRLRAIGLVEGQ
;
A
#
# COMPACT_ATOMS: atom_id res chain seq x y z
N MET A 1 -1.25 5.80 17.01
CA MET A 1 -1.77 5.14 18.23
C MET A 1 -0.63 4.50 19.03
N ARG A 2 -0.62 4.71 20.36
CA ARG A 2 0.43 4.24 21.29
C ARG A 2 -0.19 3.81 22.63
N GLY A 3 0.61 3.28 23.54
CA GLY A 3 0.22 3.02 24.93
C GLY A 3 -0.92 2.02 25.08
N LYS A 4 -1.85 2.32 26.01
CA LYS A 4 -2.99 1.44 26.32
C LYS A 4 -3.94 1.28 25.13
N ASP A 5 -4.13 2.32 24.32
CA ASP A 5 -4.99 2.27 23.14
C ASP A 5 -4.44 1.28 22.11
N LEU A 6 -3.11 1.29 21.89
CA LEU A 6 -2.46 0.31 21.03
C LEU A 6 -2.62 -1.12 21.57
N SER A 7 -2.46 -1.31 22.88
CA SER A 7 -2.67 -2.63 23.50
C SER A 7 -4.12 -3.10 23.36
N HIS A 8 -5.08 -2.19 23.54
CA HIS A 8 -6.50 -2.49 23.37
C HIS A 8 -6.80 -2.88 21.91
N TYR A 9 -6.33 -2.10 20.94
CA TYR A 9 -6.50 -2.40 19.52
C TYR A 9 -5.95 -3.79 19.13
N LEU A 10 -4.74 -4.11 19.61
CA LEU A 10 -4.12 -5.43 19.43
C LEU A 10 -4.92 -6.56 20.08
N SER A 11 -5.50 -6.31 21.26
CA SER A 11 -6.30 -7.32 21.98
C SER A 11 -7.58 -7.72 21.23
N LEU A 12 -8.04 -6.89 20.29
CA LEU A 12 -9.17 -7.19 19.40
C LEU A 12 -8.77 -8.10 18.21
N GLY A 13 -7.50 -8.52 18.14
CA GLY A 13 -7.00 -9.41 17.10
C GLY A 13 -6.49 -8.70 15.84
N ILE A 14 -6.42 -7.36 15.84
CA ILE A 14 -5.89 -6.60 14.71
C ILE A 14 -4.37 -6.71 14.71
N GLY A 15 -3.80 -7.22 13.62
CA GLY A 15 -2.41 -7.68 13.58
C GLY A 15 -1.45 -6.87 12.70
N SER A 16 -1.92 -5.84 12.00
CA SER A 16 -1.09 -5.04 11.09
C SER A 16 -1.50 -3.58 11.06
N ASP A 17 -0.58 -2.71 10.62
CA ASP A 17 -0.84 -1.29 10.40
C ASP A 17 0.02 -0.70 9.27
N HIS A 18 -0.56 0.22 8.50
CA HIS A 18 0.12 1.07 7.50
C HIS A 18 0.06 2.56 7.83
N GLU A 19 -0.63 2.95 8.91
CA GLU A 19 -0.76 4.34 9.39
C GLU A 19 0.30 4.74 10.40
N THR A 20 1.45 4.04 10.40
CA THR A 20 2.58 4.45 11.22
C THR A 20 3.29 5.61 10.55
N VAL A 21 3.49 6.70 11.27
CA VAL A 21 4.13 7.91 10.75
C VAL A 21 5.45 8.19 11.47
N GLU A 22 5.47 7.97 12.79
CA GLU A 22 6.60 8.32 13.64
C GLU A 22 7.46 7.10 13.99
N PHE A 23 8.78 7.30 14.07
CA PHE A 23 9.72 6.23 14.40
C PHE A 23 9.40 5.56 15.75
N ASP A 24 9.15 6.36 16.79
CA ASP A 24 8.85 5.84 18.13
C ASP A 24 7.51 5.11 18.19
N GLU A 25 6.56 5.52 17.36
CA GLU A 25 5.28 4.83 17.24
C GLU A 25 5.48 3.45 16.61
N GLY A 26 6.23 3.40 15.51
CA GLY A 26 6.58 2.14 14.85
C GLY A 26 7.37 1.21 15.76
N ARG A 27 8.32 1.75 16.53
CA ARG A 27 9.08 0.97 17.52
C ARG A 27 8.16 0.31 18.55
N GLU A 28 7.21 1.04 19.13
CA GLU A 28 6.28 0.48 20.09
C GLU A 28 5.35 -0.58 19.46
N LYS A 29 4.85 -0.32 18.25
CA LYS A 29 4.04 -1.27 17.48
C LYS A 29 4.79 -2.59 17.22
N LEU A 30 6.06 -2.52 16.85
CA LEU A 30 6.91 -3.70 16.67
C LEU A 30 7.15 -4.45 17.98
N GLN A 31 7.43 -3.73 19.07
CA GLN A 31 7.62 -4.33 20.40
C GLN A 31 6.37 -5.09 20.87
N LYS A 32 5.19 -4.64 20.45
CA LYS A 32 3.90 -5.31 20.73
C LYS A 32 3.50 -6.34 19.67
N GLY A 33 4.38 -6.64 18.70
CA GLY A 33 4.21 -7.74 17.74
C GLY A 33 3.41 -7.40 16.48
N LEU A 34 3.07 -6.12 16.27
CA LEU A 34 2.31 -5.68 15.10
C LEU A 34 3.15 -5.81 13.82
N PHE A 35 2.51 -6.22 12.73
CA PHE A 35 3.10 -6.22 11.40
C PHE A 35 3.00 -4.83 10.76
N ILE A 36 4.11 -4.21 10.40
CA ILE A 36 4.15 -2.84 9.87
C ILE A 36 4.30 -2.86 8.35
N TYR A 37 3.39 -2.18 7.67
CA TYR A 37 3.54 -1.83 6.27
C TYR A 37 4.27 -0.50 6.15
N LEU A 38 5.46 -0.53 5.55
CA LEU A 38 6.22 0.68 5.20
C LEU A 38 5.58 1.31 3.96
N ARG A 39 4.87 2.41 4.18
CA ARG A 39 4.07 3.09 3.16
C ARG A 39 4.86 4.11 2.36
N GLU A 40 4.68 4.07 1.04
CA GLU A 40 5.20 5.06 0.09
C GLU A 40 4.17 5.31 -1.01
N GLY A 41 3.16 6.12 -0.68
CA GLY A 41 2.07 6.55 -1.56
C GLY A 41 2.18 7.99 -2.02
N SER A 42 1.11 8.52 -2.62
CA SER A 42 1.04 9.91 -3.10
C SER A 42 1.10 10.93 -1.95
N SER A 43 0.24 10.75 -0.95
CA SER A 43 0.09 11.67 0.17
C SER A 43 0.87 11.24 1.41
N ALA A 44 1.22 9.95 1.53
CA ALA A 44 1.86 9.40 2.70
C ALA A 44 3.18 8.71 2.32
N LYS A 45 4.30 9.32 2.70
CA LYS A 45 5.67 8.89 2.37
C LYS A 45 6.47 8.62 3.63
N ASN A 46 6.23 7.46 4.24
CA ASN A 46 6.77 7.11 5.55
C ASN A 46 8.03 6.22 5.48
N LEU A 47 8.35 5.69 4.28
CA LEU A 47 9.46 4.76 4.10
C LEU A 47 10.76 5.27 4.72
N ARG A 48 11.21 6.48 4.37
CA ARG A 48 12.50 7.01 4.84
C ARG A 48 12.60 7.10 6.37
N GLY A 49 11.53 7.51 7.03
CA GLY A 49 11.49 7.67 8.49
C GLY A 49 11.41 6.35 9.24
N LEU A 50 10.75 5.34 8.66
CA LEU A 50 10.49 4.07 9.32
C LEU A 50 11.42 2.93 8.90
N LEU A 51 12.08 3.02 7.74
CA LEU A 51 13.05 2.03 7.27
C LEU A 51 14.14 1.71 8.32
N PRO A 52 14.64 2.67 9.12
CA PRO A 52 15.58 2.37 10.19
C PRO A 52 15.02 1.48 11.32
N LEU A 53 13.74 1.13 11.36
CA LEU A 53 13.21 0.11 12.28
C LEU A 53 13.39 -1.33 11.75
N LEU A 54 13.54 -1.47 10.44
CA LEU A 54 13.66 -2.76 9.76
C LEU A 54 15.09 -3.28 9.91
N ARG A 55 15.22 -4.47 10.50
CA ARG A 55 16.48 -5.18 10.73
C ARG A 55 16.34 -6.65 10.32
N PRO A 56 17.43 -7.36 9.99
CA PRO A 56 17.34 -8.76 9.59
C PRO A 56 16.59 -9.66 10.60
N PHE A 57 16.75 -9.41 11.90
CA PHE A 57 16.14 -10.22 12.96
C PHE A 57 14.63 -10.00 13.17
N ASN A 58 14.08 -8.86 12.72
CA ASN A 58 12.65 -8.52 12.86
C ASN A 58 11.96 -8.33 11.50
N ALA A 59 12.65 -8.62 10.40
CA ALA A 59 12.17 -8.32 9.06
C ALA A 59 10.84 -9.03 8.73
N ASP A 60 10.55 -10.18 9.35
CA ASP A 60 9.28 -10.92 9.23
C ASP A 60 8.05 -10.12 9.70
N ARG A 61 8.26 -9.00 10.42
CA ARG A 61 7.22 -8.07 10.86
C ARG A 61 6.99 -6.91 9.92
N PHE A 62 7.55 -6.93 8.71
CA PHE A 62 7.41 -5.84 7.76
C PHE A 62 6.88 -6.31 6.40
N GLY A 63 6.08 -5.43 5.79
CA GLY A 63 5.71 -5.46 4.37
C GLY A 63 5.85 -4.06 3.76
N PHE A 64 5.72 -3.98 2.43
CA PHE A 64 5.61 -2.70 1.73
C PHE A 64 4.17 -2.45 1.28
N ALA A 65 3.75 -1.20 1.30
CA ALA A 65 2.47 -0.77 0.77
C ALA A 65 2.62 0.58 0.07
N THR A 66 1.83 0.80 -0.98
CA THR A 66 1.65 2.14 -1.54
C THR A 66 0.47 2.84 -0.89
N ASP A 67 -0.51 2.06 -0.43
CA ASP A 67 -1.84 2.57 -0.12
C ASP A 67 -2.41 3.28 -1.35
N ASP A 68 -2.65 4.59 -1.27
CA ASP A 68 -3.13 5.37 -2.41
C ASP A 68 -2.01 5.88 -3.32
N LEU A 69 -2.16 5.61 -4.63
CA LEU A 69 -1.41 6.26 -5.69
C LEU A 69 -2.34 6.98 -6.67
N SER A 70 -2.01 8.23 -6.95
CA SER A 70 -2.58 8.95 -8.09
C SER A 70 -2.14 8.29 -9.41
N PRO A 71 -2.90 8.45 -10.51
CA PRO A 71 -2.47 7.93 -11.81
C PRO A 71 -1.11 8.48 -12.26
N ARG A 72 -0.77 9.70 -11.85
CA ARG A 72 0.54 10.30 -12.11
C ARG A 72 1.64 9.55 -11.36
N ASP A 73 1.47 9.32 -10.06
CA ASP A 73 2.49 8.66 -9.25
C ASP A 73 2.61 7.17 -9.59
N LEU A 74 1.51 6.51 -9.96
CA LEU A 74 1.52 5.12 -10.43
C LEU A 74 2.37 4.95 -11.69
N ALA A 75 2.43 5.96 -12.56
CA ALA A 75 3.29 5.93 -13.76
C ALA A 75 4.79 5.91 -13.41
N GLU A 76 5.18 6.38 -12.22
CA GLU A 76 6.57 6.35 -11.74
C GLU A 76 6.97 4.99 -11.12
N GLY A 77 5.97 4.18 -10.74
CA GLY A 77 6.12 2.83 -10.22
C GLY A 77 5.18 2.52 -9.05
N HIS A 78 5.23 1.28 -8.57
CA HIS A 78 4.41 0.77 -7.48
C HIS A 78 5.32 0.17 -6.40
N ILE A 79 5.21 -1.14 -6.10
CA ILE A 79 6.10 -1.80 -5.11
C ILE A 79 7.57 -1.79 -5.59
N ASP A 80 7.81 -1.82 -6.90
CA ASP A 80 9.15 -1.69 -7.50
C ASP A 80 9.82 -0.34 -7.16
N LEU A 81 9.04 0.74 -7.08
CA LEU A 81 9.54 2.05 -6.66
C LEU A 81 9.96 2.03 -5.20
N ILE A 82 9.19 1.36 -4.34
CA ILE A 82 9.52 1.20 -2.91
C ILE A 82 10.80 0.38 -2.76
N LEU A 83 10.97 -0.69 -3.54
CA LEU A 83 12.18 -1.51 -3.56
C LEU A 83 13.41 -0.69 -3.96
N ARG A 84 13.34 0.06 -5.08
CA ARG A 84 14.40 0.98 -5.52
C ARG A 84 14.78 1.97 -4.42
N LYS A 85 13.79 2.62 -3.81
CA LYS A 85 14.00 3.60 -2.73
C LYS A 85 14.63 2.96 -1.49
N ALA A 86 14.14 1.80 -1.06
CA ALA A 86 14.65 1.12 0.13
C ALA A 86 16.12 0.71 -0.04
N VAL A 87 16.47 0.16 -1.21
CA VAL A 87 17.87 -0.20 -1.53
C VAL A 87 18.75 1.04 -1.65
N ALA A 88 18.28 2.11 -2.28
CA ALA A 88 19.00 3.39 -2.33
C ALA A 88 19.23 4.01 -0.94
N LEU A 89 18.36 3.71 0.03
CA LEU A 89 18.51 4.09 1.45
C LEU A 89 19.39 3.11 2.25
N GLY A 90 19.99 2.11 1.61
CA GLY A 90 20.95 1.18 2.21
C GLY A 90 20.35 -0.13 2.72
N LEU A 91 19.08 -0.44 2.42
CA LEU A 91 18.53 -1.77 2.74
C LEU A 91 19.16 -2.84 1.83
N ASP A 92 19.54 -3.97 2.41
CA ASP A 92 19.97 -5.14 1.64
C ASP A 92 18.89 -5.55 0.62
N PRO A 93 19.22 -5.70 -0.68
CA PRO A 93 18.22 -6.00 -1.70
C PRO A 93 17.48 -7.33 -1.50
N LEU A 94 18.13 -8.35 -0.94
CA LEU A 94 17.48 -9.63 -0.66
C LEU A 94 16.48 -9.51 0.50
N LEU A 95 16.83 -8.71 1.51
CA LEU A 95 15.92 -8.36 2.60
C LEU A 95 14.72 -7.54 2.09
N ALA A 96 14.95 -6.59 1.19
CA ALA A 96 13.90 -5.83 0.53
C ALA A 96 12.93 -6.75 -0.24
N LEU A 97 13.46 -7.70 -1.01
CA LEU A 97 12.64 -8.70 -1.71
C LEU A 97 11.87 -9.62 -0.74
N LYS A 98 12.47 -10.04 0.37
CA LYS A 98 11.77 -10.82 1.40
C LYS A 98 10.56 -10.06 1.96
N VAL A 99 10.73 -8.76 2.20
CA VAL A 99 9.69 -7.85 2.73
C VAL A 99 8.59 -7.59 1.69
N ALA A 100 8.94 -7.44 0.42
CA ALA A 100 7.98 -7.26 -0.67
C ALA A 100 7.23 -8.55 -1.02
N CYS A 101 7.89 -9.70 -0.95
CA CYS A 101 7.37 -10.97 -1.44
C CYS A 101 6.91 -11.88 -0.29
N ARG A 102 7.84 -12.51 0.44
CA ARG A 102 7.52 -13.62 1.36
C ARG A 102 6.65 -13.18 2.53
N ASN A 103 6.99 -12.06 3.17
CA ASN A 103 6.39 -11.67 4.43
C ASN A 103 4.87 -11.44 4.35
N PRO A 104 4.33 -10.70 3.36
CA PRO A 104 2.87 -10.54 3.23
C PRO A 104 2.13 -11.87 3.09
N PHE A 105 2.64 -12.83 2.31
CA PHE A 105 1.97 -14.13 2.17
C PHE A 105 2.03 -14.96 3.45
N VAL A 106 3.11 -14.87 4.23
CA VAL A 106 3.19 -15.51 5.55
C VAL A 106 2.20 -14.86 6.52
N HIS A 107 2.15 -13.52 6.55
CA HIS A 107 1.25 -12.76 7.42
C HIS A 107 -0.23 -13.10 7.15
N PHE A 108 -0.63 -13.11 5.88
CA PHE A 108 -2.00 -13.46 5.47
C PHE A 108 -2.28 -14.97 5.39
N ARG A 109 -1.33 -15.83 5.78
CA ARG A 109 -1.45 -17.29 5.73
C ARG A 109 -1.87 -17.80 4.35
N LEU A 110 -1.22 -17.26 3.32
CA LEU A 110 -1.42 -17.64 1.93
C LEU A 110 -0.27 -18.58 1.50
N PRO A 111 -0.41 -19.90 1.69
CA PRO A 111 0.67 -20.85 1.41
C PRO A 111 1.00 -20.91 -0.08
N ALA A 112 2.13 -21.53 -0.41
CA ALA A 112 2.58 -21.78 -1.78
C ALA A 112 2.72 -20.49 -2.63
N ARG A 113 3.05 -19.35 -2.01
CA ARG A 113 3.28 -18.05 -2.65
C ARG A 113 4.41 -17.27 -1.98
N GLY A 114 4.96 -16.27 -2.69
CA GLY A 114 5.96 -15.35 -2.15
C GLY A 114 7.39 -15.85 -2.11
N ALA A 115 7.68 -17.01 -2.70
CA ALA A 115 9.01 -17.58 -2.82
C ALA A 115 9.12 -18.43 -4.08
N VAL A 116 10.35 -18.60 -4.57
CA VAL A 116 10.68 -19.52 -5.67
C VAL A 116 11.11 -20.85 -5.06
N ALA A 117 10.19 -21.82 -5.04
CA ALA A 117 10.45 -23.15 -4.51
C ALA A 117 9.50 -24.19 -5.15
N PRO A 118 9.87 -25.48 -5.19
CA PRO A 118 8.95 -26.54 -5.59
C PRO A 118 7.66 -26.51 -4.77
N GLY A 119 6.51 -26.71 -5.44
CA GLY A 119 5.18 -26.66 -4.82
C GLY A 119 4.60 -25.25 -4.65
N TYR A 120 5.34 -24.19 -4.97
CA TYR A 120 4.83 -22.81 -4.98
C TYR A 120 4.22 -22.45 -6.34
N LYS A 121 3.27 -21.50 -6.35
CA LYS A 121 2.73 -20.93 -7.59
C LYS A 121 3.83 -20.23 -8.36
N ALA A 122 3.87 -20.46 -9.66
CA ALA A 122 4.77 -19.79 -10.59
C ALA A 122 4.28 -18.35 -10.88
N ASP A 123 4.33 -17.51 -9.86
CA ASP A 123 4.18 -16.05 -9.94
C ASP A 123 5.59 -15.45 -9.81
N LEU A 124 6.22 -15.15 -10.95
CA LEU A 124 7.64 -14.80 -11.05
C LEU A 124 7.81 -13.44 -11.71
N VAL A 125 8.79 -12.67 -11.24
CA VAL A 125 9.22 -11.41 -11.85
C VAL A 125 10.69 -11.55 -12.20
N PHE A 126 11.02 -11.30 -13.46
CA PHE A 126 12.38 -11.29 -13.97
C PHE A 126 12.89 -9.85 -13.91
N LEU A 127 13.91 -9.63 -13.09
CA LEU A 127 14.51 -8.32 -12.89
C LEU A 127 15.85 -8.25 -13.64
N LYS A 128 16.17 -7.10 -14.20
CA LYS A 128 17.49 -6.84 -14.80
C LYS A 128 18.61 -6.96 -13.76
N ASP A 129 18.41 -6.32 -12.62
CA ASP A 129 19.32 -6.29 -11.48
C ASP A 129 18.57 -5.88 -10.20
N LEU A 130 19.23 -5.98 -9.06
CA LEU A 130 18.66 -5.68 -7.74
C LEU A 130 18.88 -4.22 -7.28
N ALA A 131 19.35 -3.35 -8.18
CA ALA A 131 19.51 -1.92 -7.90
C ALA A 131 18.39 -1.10 -8.56
N SER A 132 18.15 -1.34 -9.85
CA SER A 132 17.12 -0.71 -10.65
C SER A 132 15.74 -1.36 -10.48
N PHE A 133 15.69 -2.65 -10.13
CA PHE A 133 14.45 -3.44 -10.14
C PHE A 133 13.67 -3.32 -11.48
N GLU A 134 14.37 -3.06 -12.58
CA GLU A 134 13.76 -2.96 -13.91
C GLU A 134 13.15 -4.33 -14.29
N VAL A 135 11.84 -4.37 -14.49
CA VAL A 135 11.10 -5.60 -14.82
C VAL A 135 11.28 -5.95 -16.29
N LYS A 136 11.91 -7.09 -16.56
CA LYS A 136 12.13 -7.65 -17.90
C LYS A 136 11.07 -8.68 -18.30
N GLY A 137 10.33 -9.21 -17.35
CA GLY A 137 9.29 -10.19 -17.61
C GLY A 137 8.49 -10.52 -16.36
N VAL A 138 7.25 -10.94 -16.56
CA VAL A 138 6.36 -11.39 -15.50
C VAL A 138 5.68 -12.67 -15.94
N ILE A 139 5.74 -13.70 -15.09
CA ILE A 139 4.94 -14.91 -15.20
C ILE A 139 3.88 -14.88 -14.08
N LYS A 140 2.63 -15.15 -14.44
CA LYS A 140 1.51 -15.30 -13.51
C LYS A 140 0.89 -16.68 -13.68
N GLY A 141 0.84 -17.47 -12.62
CA GLY A 141 0.29 -18.83 -12.65
C GLY A 141 0.94 -19.73 -13.72
N GLY A 142 2.24 -19.57 -13.97
CA GLY A 142 2.99 -20.34 -14.96
C GLY A 142 2.84 -19.87 -16.41
N ARG A 143 2.15 -18.75 -16.67
CA ARG A 143 2.00 -18.17 -18.02
C ARG A 143 2.65 -16.80 -18.08
N TRP A 144 3.26 -16.47 -19.21
CA TRP A 144 3.78 -15.11 -19.45
C TRP A 144 2.63 -14.11 -19.40
N ALA A 145 2.76 -13.12 -18.51
CA ALA A 145 1.87 -11.99 -18.39
C ALA A 145 2.46 -10.72 -18.99
N TYR A 146 3.78 -10.59 -18.94
CA TYR A 146 4.54 -9.53 -19.58
C TYR A 146 5.88 -10.09 -20.06
N LYS A 147 6.27 -9.82 -21.30
CA LYS A 147 7.55 -10.25 -21.89
C LYS A 147 7.90 -9.35 -23.07
N ASP A 148 9.18 -9.08 -23.27
CA ASP A 148 9.70 -8.36 -24.46
C ASP A 148 9.03 -6.99 -24.70
N GLY A 149 8.61 -6.29 -23.64
CA GLY A 149 7.94 -4.98 -23.74
C GLY A 149 6.41 -5.04 -23.82
N GLU A 150 5.81 -6.23 -23.94
CA GLU A 150 4.40 -6.41 -24.21
C GLU A 150 3.64 -7.05 -23.04
N TYR A 151 2.42 -6.58 -22.79
CA TYR A 151 1.47 -7.22 -21.87
C TYR A 151 0.66 -8.27 -22.63
N LEU A 152 0.62 -9.50 -22.11
CA LEU A 152 0.18 -10.69 -22.86
C LEU A 152 -1.12 -11.32 -22.33
N LEU A 153 -1.63 -10.87 -21.18
CA LEU A 153 -2.90 -11.38 -20.65
C LEU A 153 -4.08 -10.61 -21.26
N PRO A 154 -5.26 -11.25 -21.38
CA PRO A 154 -6.47 -10.56 -21.79
C PRO A 154 -6.78 -9.45 -20.78
N PHE A 155 -6.99 -8.23 -21.29
CA PHE A 155 -7.52 -7.14 -20.49
C PHE A 155 -9.04 -7.31 -20.41
N PRO A 156 -9.64 -7.52 -19.22
CA PRO A 156 -11.09 -7.52 -19.10
C PRO A 156 -11.60 -6.15 -19.55
N GLY A 157 -12.49 -6.12 -20.54
CA GLY A 157 -12.94 -4.88 -21.17
C GLY A 157 -13.41 -3.82 -20.17
N ILE A 158 -13.32 -2.56 -20.58
CA ILE A 158 -13.70 -1.39 -19.77
C ILE A 158 -15.23 -1.25 -19.79
N SER A 159 -15.94 -2.14 -19.11
CA SER A 159 -17.36 -1.91 -18.81
C SER A 159 -17.43 -1.24 -17.44
N PRO A 160 -17.77 0.06 -17.35
CA PRO A 160 -18.02 0.67 -16.06
C PRO A 160 -19.13 -0.13 -15.35
N PRO A 161 -19.04 -0.35 -14.04
CA PRO A 161 -20.11 -1.01 -13.30
C PRO A 161 -21.41 -0.20 -13.47
N LYS A 162 -22.55 -0.89 -13.60
CA LYS A 162 -23.87 -0.25 -13.75
C LYS A 162 -24.17 0.75 -12.63
N GLU A 163 -23.65 0.46 -11.44
CA GLU A 163 -23.69 1.33 -10.28
C GLU A 163 -22.26 1.58 -9.82
N SER A 164 -21.87 2.85 -9.80
CA SER A 164 -20.60 3.28 -9.22
C SER A 164 -20.91 4.04 -7.93
N PRO A 165 -20.25 3.73 -6.79
CA PRO A 165 -20.33 4.58 -5.60
C PRO A 165 -19.73 5.97 -5.86
N PHE A 166 -18.98 6.13 -6.96
CA PHE A 166 -18.48 7.40 -7.48
C PHE A 166 -19.36 7.99 -8.57
N ALA A 167 -20.59 7.51 -8.74
CA ALA A 167 -21.56 8.14 -9.63
C ALA A 167 -21.82 9.57 -9.12
N VAL A 168 -21.26 10.54 -9.83
CA VAL A 168 -21.48 11.95 -9.52
C VAL A 168 -22.93 12.28 -9.87
N PRO A 169 -23.75 12.73 -8.91
CA PRO A 169 -25.12 13.15 -9.23
C PRO A 169 -25.11 14.28 -10.27
N SER A 170 -26.21 14.44 -11.01
CA SER A 170 -26.31 15.55 -11.95
C SER A 170 -26.07 16.89 -11.25
N ALA A 171 -25.59 17.88 -12.01
CA ALA A 171 -25.39 19.23 -11.48
C ALA A 171 -26.66 19.81 -10.84
N GLU A 172 -27.84 19.43 -11.33
CA GLU A 172 -29.13 19.80 -10.73
C GLU A 172 -29.33 19.17 -9.34
N VAL A 173 -29.06 17.87 -9.21
CA VAL A 173 -29.16 17.18 -7.91
C VAL A 173 -28.17 17.76 -6.92
N LEU A 174 -26.93 18.04 -7.35
CA LEU A 174 -25.92 18.67 -6.50
C LEU A 174 -26.34 20.08 -6.07
N ARG A 175 -26.83 20.93 -6.98
CA ARG A 175 -27.34 22.26 -6.65
C ARG A 175 -28.45 22.18 -5.61
N ARG A 176 -29.42 21.29 -5.80
CA ARG A 176 -30.52 21.10 -4.84
C ARG A 176 -30.04 20.61 -3.47
N LYS A 177 -29.05 19.72 -3.43
CA LYS A 177 -28.48 19.18 -2.17
C LYS A 177 -27.63 20.21 -1.42
N MET A 178 -26.90 21.06 -2.15
CA MET A 178 -26.07 22.12 -1.57
C MET A 178 -26.84 23.41 -1.28
N GLU A 179 -28.11 23.48 -1.67
CA GLU A 179 -28.95 24.66 -1.43
C GLU A 179 -29.23 24.85 0.07
N VAL A 180 -28.85 26.03 0.58
CA VAL A 180 -29.15 26.42 1.96
C VAL A 180 -30.43 27.25 1.96
N ARG A 181 -31.50 26.74 2.57
CA ARG A 181 -32.83 27.39 2.62
C ARG A 181 -33.12 27.98 4.01
N PRO A 182 -32.84 29.27 4.27
CA PRO A 182 -33.13 29.88 5.56
C PRO A 182 -34.63 30.16 5.73
N LYS A 183 -35.15 29.98 6.95
CA LYS A 183 -36.55 30.32 7.29
C LYS A 183 -36.80 31.82 7.52
N GLY A 184 -35.77 32.66 7.49
CA GLY A 184 -35.85 34.10 7.74
C GLY A 184 -34.66 34.87 7.16
N ARG A 185 -34.53 36.17 7.47
CA ARG A 185 -33.48 37.05 6.90
C ARG A 185 -32.05 36.74 7.37
N ARG A 186 -31.88 35.90 8.40
CA ARG A 186 -30.57 35.53 8.97
C ARG A 186 -30.53 34.02 9.25
N LEU A 187 -29.35 33.42 9.09
CA LEU A 187 -29.05 32.02 9.39
C LEU A 187 -27.81 31.96 10.29
N ARG A 188 -27.81 31.06 11.28
CA ARG A 188 -26.58 30.72 12.02
C ARG A 188 -25.86 29.60 11.28
N ALA A 189 -24.57 29.76 11.02
CA ALA A 189 -23.74 28.76 10.35
C ALA A 189 -22.56 28.37 11.25
N ILE A 190 -22.05 27.15 11.07
CA ILE A 190 -20.79 26.69 11.65
C ILE A 190 -19.73 26.83 10.55
N GLY A 191 -18.68 27.61 10.83
CA GLY A 191 -17.56 27.76 9.92
C GLY A 191 -16.61 26.57 10.00
N LEU A 192 -15.95 26.26 8.91
CA LEU A 192 -14.77 25.41 8.92
C LEU A 192 -13.54 26.30 9.10
N VAL A 193 -12.65 25.91 10.02
CA VAL A 193 -11.35 26.56 10.21
C VAL A 193 -10.34 25.81 9.37
N GLU A 194 -9.61 26.52 8.51
CA GLU A 194 -8.60 25.92 7.65
C GLU A 194 -7.51 25.21 8.49
N GLY A 195 -7.23 23.95 8.17
CA GLY A 195 -6.22 23.15 8.86
C GLY A 195 -6.67 22.47 10.17
N GLN A 196 -7.96 22.52 10.52
CA GLN A 196 -8.57 21.70 11.59
C GLN A 196 -9.28 20.46 11.03
#